data_AF-A0A7S0ABK8-F1
#
_entry.id   AF-A0A7S0ABK8-F1
#
_cell.length_a   1.000
_cell.length_b   1.000
_cell.length_c   1.000
_cell.angle_alpha   90.00
_cell.angle_beta   90.00
_cell.angle_gamma   90.00
#
_symmetry.space_group_name_H-M   'P 1'
#
loop_
_entity.id
_entity.type
_entity.pdbx_description
1 polymer ?
#
loop_
_entity_poly.entity_id
_entity_poly.type
_entity_poly.pdbx_seq_one_letter_code
_entity_poly.pdbx_strand_id
1 'polypeptide(L)'
;CAQGSEPASSRCRHSGEKANMYAKRIYLAVLVALVLPTEAGNPEEQAWQRVRKVMDLQPFVQNVVLLVGREQRVFEHKKGLIGADQPLWVASASKMLFATKAMQLAERELLDLNRPVSAYLSYWSRDAADPRSRITPFHLLSFQSGYTFGLSLMDSCWLRPLLNFSACVERMYRALPLGAEPG
;
A
#
# COMPACT_ATOMS: atom_id res chain seq x y z
N CYS A 1 39.19 -102.19 18.73
CA CYS A 1 39.78 -100.85 18.92
C CYS A 1 38.66 -99.83 18.69
N ALA A 2 38.05 -99.28 19.73
CA ALA A 2 38.54 -98.13 20.49
C ALA A 2 38.49 -96.82 19.66
N GLN A 3 37.69 -95.88 20.16
CA GLN A 3 37.68 -94.42 19.92
C GLN A 3 37.62 -93.93 18.45
N GLY A 4 36.45 -93.40 18.06
CA GLY A 4 36.20 -92.49 16.92
C GLY A 4 35.22 -91.40 17.40
N SER A 5 34.93 -90.28 16.73
CA SER A 5 35.26 -89.71 15.42
C SER A 5 34.78 -88.22 15.44
N GLU A 6 35.43 -87.38 14.64
CA GLU A 6 35.23 -85.93 14.29
C GLU A 6 33.78 -85.44 13.97
N PRO A 7 33.48 -84.15 13.58
CA PRO A 7 34.35 -83.02 13.15
C PRO A 7 33.98 -81.54 13.55
N ALA A 8 34.93 -80.63 13.27
CA ALA A 8 34.85 -79.22 12.78
C ALA A 8 34.03 -78.08 13.46
N SER A 9 34.70 -76.92 13.73
CA SER A 9 34.13 -75.53 13.76
C SER A 9 35.21 -74.50 14.22
N SER A 10 35.72 -73.56 13.39
CA SER A 10 35.25 -72.19 13.07
C SER A 10 35.95 -71.04 13.85
N ARG A 11 36.58 -70.09 13.12
CA ARG A 11 36.55 -68.61 13.36
C ARG A 11 37.57 -67.84 12.51
N CYS A 12 37.06 -66.86 11.73
CA CYS A 12 37.47 -65.44 11.67
C CYS A 12 37.27 -64.85 10.26
N ARG A 13 36.16 -64.15 10.05
CA ARG A 13 35.98 -63.09 9.04
C ARG A 13 34.88 -62.13 9.52
N HIS A 14 35.19 -60.83 9.57
CA HIS A 14 34.35 -59.75 9.02
C HIS A 14 34.96 -58.38 9.35
N SER A 15 35.59 -57.78 8.34
CA SER A 15 35.82 -56.34 8.22
C SER A 15 35.29 -55.95 6.85
N GLY A 16 34.19 -55.19 6.80
CA GLY A 16 33.65 -54.72 5.53
C GLY A 16 32.18 -54.34 5.55
N GLU A 17 31.73 -53.47 6.47
CA GLU A 17 30.32 -53.05 6.45
C GLU A 17 30.05 -51.61 6.98
N LYS A 18 30.97 -50.67 6.77
CA LYS A 18 30.75 -49.25 7.16
C LYS A 18 30.84 -48.22 6.03
N ALA A 19 31.20 -48.62 4.80
CA ALA A 19 31.37 -47.68 3.70
C ALA A 19 30.06 -47.34 2.92
N ASN A 20 28.96 -48.08 3.12
CA ASN A 20 27.81 -48.02 2.21
C ASN A 20 26.66 -47.09 2.66
N MET A 21 26.71 -46.54 3.89
CA MET A 21 25.61 -45.72 4.42
C MET A 21 25.76 -44.21 4.14
N TYR A 22 26.99 -43.71 3.97
CA TYR A 22 27.24 -42.29 3.69
C TYR A 22 27.09 -41.92 2.21
N ALA A 23 27.38 -42.84 1.28
CA ALA A 23 27.24 -42.58 -0.15
C ALA A 23 25.76 -42.39 -0.57
N LYS A 24 24.81 -43.15 0.01
CA LYS A 24 23.38 -43.05 -0.33
C LYS A 24 22.71 -41.76 0.13
N ARG A 25 23.17 -41.15 1.23
CA ARG A 25 22.59 -39.89 1.75
C ARG A 25 23.08 -38.65 0.99
N ILE A 26 24.31 -38.68 0.47
CA ILE A 26 24.84 -37.59 -0.36
C ILE A 26 24.18 -37.62 -1.75
N TYR A 27 23.97 -38.80 -2.35
CA TYR A 27 23.29 -38.89 -3.64
C TYR A 27 21.83 -38.39 -3.61
N LEU A 28 21.10 -38.63 -2.51
CA LEU A 28 19.71 -38.16 -2.39
C LEU A 28 19.63 -36.64 -2.17
N ALA A 29 20.55 -36.04 -1.42
CA ALA A 29 20.60 -34.59 -1.22
C ALA A 29 21.05 -33.83 -2.48
N VAL A 30 21.98 -34.41 -3.26
CA VAL A 30 22.45 -33.81 -4.53
C VAL A 30 21.39 -33.94 -5.62
N LEU A 31 20.61 -35.03 -5.68
CA LEU A 31 19.49 -35.18 -6.61
C LEU A 31 18.30 -34.26 -6.28
N VAL A 32 18.02 -33.99 -5.01
CA VAL A 32 16.96 -33.03 -4.63
C VAL A 32 17.36 -31.58 -4.94
N ALA A 33 18.65 -31.24 -4.87
CA ALA A 33 19.14 -29.91 -5.27
C ALA A 33 19.24 -29.71 -6.80
N LEU A 34 19.35 -30.79 -7.58
CA LEU A 34 19.38 -30.75 -9.06
C LEU A 34 17.98 -30.77 -9.71
N VAL A 35 16.91 -30.91 -8.93
CA VAL A 35 15.51 -30.87 -9.40
C VAL A 35 14.70 -29.82 -8.66
N LEU A 36 15.36 -28.76 -8.17
CA LEU A 36 14.65 -27.49 -8.08
C LEU A 36 14.88 -26.81 -9.42
N PRO A 37 13.86 -26.70 -10.30
CA PRO A 37 13.99 -25.81 -11.43
C PRO A 37 14.40 -24.46 -10.84
N THR A 38 15.57 -23.96 -11.22
CA THR A 38 15.80 -22.52 -11.26
C THR A 38 14.65 -22.00 -12.09
N GLU A 39 13.61 -21.47 -11.45
CA GLU A 39 12.51 -20.87 -12.18
C GLU A 39 13.10 -19.72 -12.99
N ALA A 40 13.44 -20.02 -14.24
CA ALA A 40 13.71 -19.06 -15.30
C ALA A 40 12.40 -18.39 -15.70
N GLY A 41 11.63 -17.96 -14.71
CA GLY A 41 10.44 -17.15 -14.88
C GLY A 41 10.85 -15.76 -15.31
N ASN A 42 9.97 -15.10 -16.07
CA ASN A 42 10.12 -13.70 -16.41
C ASN A 42 10.43 -12.89 -15.11
N PRO A 43 11.53 -12.13 -15.03
CA PRO A 43 11.86 -11.33 -13.85
C PRO A 43 10.73 -10.40 -13.40
N GLU A 44 9.91 -9.91 -14.33
CA GLU A 44 8.72 -9.11 -14.06
C GLU A 44 7.63 -9.95 -13.35
N GLU A 45 7.35 -11.16 -13.83
CA GLU A 45 6.40 -12.07 -13.20
C GLU A 45 6.86 -12.40 -11.78
N GLN A 46 8.15 -12.67 -11.58
CA GLN A 46 8.72 -12.90 -10.25
C GLN A 46 8.56 -11.67 -9.34
N ALA A 47 8.65 -10.45 -9.87
CA ALA A 47 8.42 -9.23 -9.10
C ALA A 47 6.95 -9.14 -8.65
N TRP A 48 6.01 -9.41 -9.55
CA TRP A 48 4.59 -9.43 -9.21
C TRP A 48 4.23 -10.53 -8.22
N GLN A 49 4.85 -11.70 -8.31
CA GLN A 49 4.69 -12.77 -7.32
C GLN A 49 5.18 -12.36 -5.92
N ARG A 50 6.28 -11.59 -5.84
CA ARG A 50 6.73 -11.02 -4.55
C ARG A 50 5.70 -10.05 -3.97
N VAL A 51 5.12 -9.18 -4.81
CA VAL A 51 4.05 -8.25 -4.38
C VAL A 51 2.84 -9.02 -3.87
N ARG A 52 2.34 -10.03 -4.62
CA ARG A 52 1.22 -10.88 -4.19
C ARG A 52 1.50 -11.50 -2.82
N LYS A 53 2.66 -12.14 -2.68
CA LYS A 53 3.08 -12.78 -1.42
C LYS A 53 3.10 -11.79 -0.26
N VAL A 54 3.62 -10.58 -0.44
CA VAL A 54 3.63 -9.56 0.62
C VAL A 54 2.21 -9.16 1.00
N MET A 55 1.31 -8.95 0.02
CA MET A 55 -0.09 -8.57 0.27
C MET A 55 -0.89 -9.69 0.96
N ASP A 56 -0.66 -10.95 0.56
CA ASP A 56 -1.28 -12.13 1.16
C ASP A 56 -0.86 -12.31 2.62
N LEU A 57 0.41 -12.07 2.93
CA LEU A 57 0.95 -12.21 4.29
C LEU A 57 0.57 -11.07 5.25
N GLN A 58 -0.05 -9.97 4.79
CA GLN A 58 -0.46 -8.87 5.69
C GLN A 58 -1.59 -9.31 6.64
N PRO A 59 -1.39 -9.36 7.96
CA PRO A 59 -2.39 -9.89 8.89
C PRO A 59 -3.54 -8.91 9.18
N PHE A 60 -3.35 -7.61 8.92
CA PHE A 60 -4.32 -6.55 9.25
C PHE A 60 -5.18 -6.12 8.06
N VAL A 61 -4.77 -6.43 6.83
CA VAL A 61 -5.55 -6.11 5.63
C VAL A 61 -6.29 -7.36 5.17
N GLN A 62 -7.59 -7.43 5.48
CA GLN A 62 -8.43 -8.57 5.11
C GLN A 62 -8.98 -8.44 3.68
N ASN A 63 -9.24 -7.21 3.26
CA ASN A 63 -9.86 -6.87 1.99
C ASN A 63 -8.98 -5.85 1.26
N VAL A 64 -8.40 -6.23 0.13
CA VAL A 64 -7.58 -5.33 -0.69
C VAL A 64 -7.77 -5.59 -2.17
N VAL A 65 -7.70 -4.53 -2.96
CA VAL A 65 -7.51 -4.61 -4.40
C VAL A 65 -6.34 -3.71 -4.76
N LEU A 66 -5.33 -4.26 -5.42
CA LEU A 66 -4.21 -3.53 -5.97
C LEU A 66 -4.27 -3.63 -7.49
N LEU A 67 -4.44 -2.50 -8.14
CA LEU A 67 -4.42 -2.35 -9.59
C LEU A 67 -3.19 -1.54 -9.96
N VAL A 68 -2.41 -2.03 -10.92
CA VAL A 68 -1.31 -1.28 -11.52
C VAL A 68 -1.47 -1.31 -13.02
N GLY A 69 -1.29 -0.16 -13.65
CA GLY A 69 -1.46 0.00 -15.08
C GLY A 69 -1.20 1.42 -15.54
N ARG A 70 -1.22 1.59 -16.85
CA ARG A 70 -1.31 2.87 -17.54
C ARG A 70 -2.56 2.86 -18.39
N GLU A 71 -2.41 2.57 -19.69
CA GLU A 71 -3.50 2.36 -20.64
C GLU A 71 -4.15 0.99 -20.46
N GLN A 72 -3.33 -0.02 -20.16
CA GLN A 72 -3.77 -1.37 -19.85
C GLN A 72 -3.37 -1.75 -18.43
N ARG A 73 -4.13 -2.68 -17.85
CA ARG A 73 -3.83 -3.27 -16.54
C ARG A 73 -2.64 -4.22 -16.72
N VAL A 74 -1.55 -3.97 -15.99
CA VAL A 74 -0.36 -4.82 -16.00
C VAL A 74 -0.30 -5.73 -14.78
N PHE A 75 -1.01 -5.38 -13.71
CA PHE A 75 -1.10 -6.20 -12.51
C PHE A 75 -2.42 -6.00 -11.77
N GLU A 76 -2.93 -7.11 -11.23
CA GLU A 76 -4.10 -7.16 -10.37
C GLU A 76 -3.88 -8.17 -9.25
N HIS A 77 -4.08 -7.70 -8.02
CA HIS A 77 -4.14 -8.56 -6.85
C HIS A 77 -5.39 -8.23 -6.04
N LYS A 78 -6.07 -9.29 -5.59
CA LYS A 78 -7.26 -9.22 -4.75
C LYS A 78 -7.05 -10.11 -3.55
N LYS A 79 -7.43 -9.61 -2.38
CA LYS A 79 -7.52 -10.36 -1.13
C LYS A 79 -8.88 -10.09 -0.50
N GLY A 80 -9.51 -11.14 0.03
CA GLY A 80 -10.82 -11.04 0.67
C GLY A 80 -11.99 -11.00 -0.31
N LEU A 81 -13.07 -10.32 0.08
CA LEU A 81 -14.37 -10.33 -0.61
C LEU A 81 -14.59 -9.10 -1.51
N ILE A 82 -13.60 -8.20 -1.61
CA ILE A 82 -13.73 -6.97 -2.39
C ILE A 82 -13.20 -7.11 -3.82
N GLY A 83 -13.86 -6.43 -4.74
CA GLY A 83 -13.52 -6.40 -6.17
C GLY A 83 -13.14 -5.00 -6.65
N ALA A 84 -12.47 -4.93 -7.80
CA ALA A 84 -12.05 -3.66 -8.42
C ALA A 84 -13.22 -2.74 -8.78
N ASP A 85 -14.38 -3.34 -9.08
CA ASP A 85 -15.57 -2.62 -9.54
C ASP A 85 -16.52 -2.26 -8.39
N GLN A 86 -16.15 -2.57 -7.15
CA GLN A 86 -16.97 -2.22 -5.99
C GLN A 86 -16.73 -0.75 -5.59
N PRO A 87 -17.79 -0.02 -5.17
CA PRO A 87 -17.61 1.31 -4.63
C PRO A 87 -16.84 1.25 -3.30
N LEU A 88 -15.78 2.04 -3.20
CA LEU A 88 -14.93 2.13 -2.02
C LEU A 88 -14.87 3.56 -1.51
N TRP A 89 -14.74 3.72 -0.18
CA TRP A 89 -14.43 5.01 0.43
C TRP A 89 -12.97 5.36 0.15
N VAL A 90 -12.73 6.29 -0.77
CA VAL A 90 -11.37 6.68 -1.19
C VAL A 90 -10.72 7.76 -0.32
N ALA A 91 -11.47 8.32 0.64
CA ALA A 91 -10.99 9.27 1.65
C ALA A 91 -10.13 10.40 1.05
N SER A 92 -8.88 10.54 1.51
CA SER A 92 -7.97 11.60 1.04
C SER A 92 -7.60 11.50 -0.45
N ALA A 93 -7.78 10.35 -1.11
CA ALA A 93 -7.57 10.26 -2.55
C ALA A 93 -8.57 11.11 -3.36
N SER A 94 -9.72 11.47 -2.76
CA SER A 94 -10.66 12.44 -3.34
C SER A 94 -10.01 13.81 -3.63
N LYS A 95 -8.93 14.17 -2.92
CA LYS A 95 -8.20 15.42 -3.14
C LYS A 95 -7.59 15.50 -4.55
N MET A 96 -7.19 14.36 -5.11
CA MET A 96 -6.67 14.31 -6.48
C MET A 96 -7.76 14.72 -7.48
N LEU A 97 -8.95 14.13 -7.37
CA LEU A 97 -10.10 14.48 -8.23
C LEU A 97 -10.50 15.94 -8.08
N PHE A 98 -10.50 16.45 -6.84
CA PHE A 98 -10.76 17.86 -6.57
C PHE A 98 -9.72 18.77 -7.22
N ALA A 99 -8.42 18.46 -7.09
CA ALA A 99 -7.34 19.22 -7.71
C ALA A 99 -7.44 19.19 -9.25
N THR A 100 -7.73 18.03 -9.85
CA THR A 100 -7.99 17.91 -11.29
C THR A 100 -9.11 18.86 -11.72
N LYS A 101 -10.23 18.89 -10.99
CA LYS A 101 -11.34 19.78 -11.32
C LYS A 101 -10.97 21.26 -11.17
N ALA A 102 -10.20 21.61 -10.15
CA ALA A 102 -9.70 22.98 -9.97
C ALA A 102 -8.79 23.40 -11.13
N MET A 103 -7.88 22.53 -11.58
CA MET A 103 -7.03 22.80 -12.76
C MET A 103 -7.86 22.99 -14.03
N GLN A 104 -8.90 22.17 -14.25
CA GLN A 104 -9.81 22.37 -15.39
C GLN A 104 -10.54 23.72 -15.36
N LEU A 105 -10.85 24.24 -14.16
CA LEU A 105 -11.44 25.58 -14.02
C LEU A 105 -10.40 26.67 -14.30
N ALA A 106 -9.15 26.44 -13.90
CA ALA A 106 -8.05 27.36 -14.19
C ALA A 106 -7.71 27.45 -15.69
N GLU A 107 -7.69 26.31 -16.39
CA GLU A 107 -7.53 26.25 -17.85
C GLU A 107 -8.63 27.03 -18.61
N ARG A 108 -9.82 27.12 -18.02
CA ARG A 108 -10.96 27.86 -18.59
C ARG A 108 -11.02 29.31 -18.10
N GLU A 109 -10.01 29.77 -17.37
CA GLU A 109 -9.95 31.11 -16.78
C GLU A 109 -11.10 31.42 -15.80
N LEU A 110 -11.78 30.38 -15.28
CA LEU A 110 -12.84 30.50 -14.28
C LEU A 110 -12.29 30.46 -12.84
N LEU A 111 -11.04 30.04 -12.67
CA LEU A 111 -10.32 30.02 -11.40
C LEU A 111 -8.87 30.46 -11.61
N ASP A 112 -8.53 31.66 -11.17
CA ASP A 112 -7.14 32.10 -11.05
C ASP A 112 -6.54 31.56 -9.74
N LEU A 113 -5.50 30.74 -9.85
CA LEU A 113 -4.83 30.07 -8.74
C LEU A 113 -4.08 31.03 -7.80
N ASN A 114 -3.74 32.22 -8.27
CA ASN A 114 -3.00 33.23 -7.51
C ASN A 114 -3.91 34.34 -6.97
N ARG A 115 -5.17 34.38 -7.40
CA ARG A 115 -6.14 35.32 -6.86
C ARG A 115 -6.52 34.95 -5.43
N PRO A 116 -6.70 35.92 -4.50
CA PRO A 116 -7.17 35.64 -3.15
C PRO A 116 -8.48 34.86 -3.14
N VAL A 117 -8.63 33.92 -2.20
CA VAL A 117 -9.84 33.09 -2.06
C VAL A 117 -11.10 33.92 -1.81
N SER A 118 -10.96 35.10 -1.20
CA SER A 118 -12.05 36.06 -0.95
C SER A 118 -12.68 36.67 -2.22
N ALA A 119 -12.07 36.44 -3.38
CA ALA A 119 -12.70 36.72 -4.68
C ALA A 119 -13.79 35.69 -5.05
N TYR A 120 -13.73 34.48 -4.50
CA TYR A 120 -14.63 33.37 -4.82
C TYR A 120 -15.59 33.02 -3.67
N LEU A 121 -15.15 33.22 -2.42
CA LEU A 121 -15.92 32.87 -1.21
C LEU A 121 -16.21 34.14 -0.40
N SER A 122 -17.49 34.48 -0.25
CA SER A 122 -17.94 35.73 0.38
C SER A 122 -17.63 35.80 1.88
N TYR A 123 -17.54 34.67 2.57
CA TYR A 123 -17.22 34.60 4.00
C TYR A 123 -15.72 34.72 4.30
N TRP A 124 -14.86 34.65 3.28
CA TRP A 124 -13.41 34.67 3.46
C TRP A 124 -12.92 36.11 3.70
N SER A 125 -11.98 36.28 4.62
CA SER A 125 -11.53 37.60 5.07
C SER A 125 -10.91 38.39 3.93
N ARG A 126 -11.22 39.69 3.90
CA ARG A 126 -10.60 40.70 3.03
C ARG A 126 -9.76 41.69 3.83
N ASP A 127 -9.71 41.54 5.14
CA ASP A 127 -8.91 42.39 6.02
C ASP A 127 -7.43 42.06 5.82
N ALA A 128 -6.63 43.06 5.43
CA ALA A 128 -5.20 42.90 5.21
C ALA A 128 -4.45 42.51 6.49
N ALA A 129 -5.00 42.83 7.68
CA ALA A 129 -4.44 42.41 8.96
C ALA A 129 -4.68 40.93 9.27
N ASP A 130 -5.67 40.29 8.63
CA ASP A 130 -5.95 38.87 8.75
C ASP A 130 -5.11 38.09 7.72
N PRO A 131 -4.16 37.23 8.13
CA PRO A 131 -3.33 36.49 7.18
C PRO A 131 -4.12 35.60 6.22
N ARG A 132 -5.35 35.20 6.59
CA ARG A 132 -6.24 34.43 5.70
C ARG A 132 -6.57 35.19 4.42
N SER A 133 -6.57 36.53 4.44
CA SER A 133 -6.85 37.36 3.25
C SER A 133 -5.85 37.14 2.11
N ARG A 134 -4.67 36.61 2.39
CA ARG A 134 -3.61 36.32 1.40
C ARG A 134 -3.63 34.88 0.88
N ILE A 135 -4.51 34.03 1.40
CA ILE A 135 -4.63 32.64 0.93
C ILE A 135 -5.21 32.64 -0.48
N THR A 136 -4.60 31.86 -1.36
CA THR A 136 -4.99 31.67 -2.76
C THR A 136 -5.43 30.22 -2.98
N PRO A 137 -6.13 29.89 -4.08
CA PRO A 137 -6.39 28.50 -4.44
C PRO A 137 -5.11 27.66 -4.56
N PHE A 138 -3.99 28.23 -5.01
CA PHE A 138 -2.70 27.55 -5.01
C PHE A 138 -2.31 27.09 -3.61
N HIS A 139 -2.32 27.98 -2.60
CA HIS A 139 -2.01 27.62 -1.21
C HIS A 139 -2.91 26.51 -0.66
N LEU A 140 -4.20 26.49 -1.03
CA LEU A 140 -5.13 25.43 -0.61
C LEU A 140 -4.80 24.08 -1.26
N LEU A 141 -4.49 24.07 -2.56
CA LEU A 141 -4.20 22.86 -3.33
C LEU A 141 -2.81 22.28 -3.05
N SER A 142 -1.86 23.12 -2.65
CA SER A 142 -0.48 22.73 -2.29
C SER A 142 -0.27 22.45 -0.80
N PHE A 143 -1.32 22.56 0.02
CA PHE A 143 -1.24 22.43 1.49
C PHE A 143 -0.34 23.48 2.17
N GLN A 144 -0.23 24.68 1.59
CA GLN A 144 0.56 25.80 2.10
C GLN A 144 -0.31 26.94 2.66
N SER A 145 -1.58 26.66 2.94
CA SER A 145 -2.53 27.67 3.43
C SER A 145 -2.30 28.12 4.88
N GLY A 146 -1.48 27.42 5.66
CA GLY A 146 -1.29 27.68 7.09
C GLY A 146 -2.35 27.02 7.99
N TYR A 147 -3.37 26.36 7.44
CA TYR A 147 -4.27 25.51 8.21
C TYR A 147 -3.60 24.19 8.56
N THR A 148 -3.23 24.01 9.83
CA THR A 148 -2.49 22.84 10.33
C THR A 148 -3.33 21.88 11.18
N PHE A 149 -4.66 22.06 11.19
CA PHE A 149 -5.52 21.24 12.02
C PHE A 149 -5.59 19.78 11.52
N GLY A 150 -5.31 18.85 12.43
CA GLY A 150 -5.48 17.42 12.19
C GLY A 150 -6.95 16.98 12.28
N LEU A 151 -7.21 15.69 12.00
CA LEU A 151 -8.54 15.08 12.10
C LEU A 151 -9.18 15.25 13.48
N SER A 152 -8.40 15.45 14.54
CA SER A 152 -8.86 15.63 15.92
C SER A 152 -9.57 16.97 16.19
N LEU A 153 -9.34 17.98 15.35
CA LEU A 153 -9.97 19.30 15.47
C LEU A 153 -11.08 19.52 14.42
N MET A 154 -11.37 18.50 13.61
CA MET A 154 -12.44 18.59 12.61
C MET A 154 -13.80 18.46 13.28
N ASP A 155 -14.60 19.50 13.13
CA ASP A 155 -16.00 19.51 13.53
C ASP A 155 -16.76 18.40 12.77
N SER A 156 -17.54 17.61 13.50
CA SER A 156 -18.35 16.52 12.94
C SER A 156 -19.56 17.01 12.12
N CYS A 157 -19.62 18.28 11.69
CA CYS A 157 -20.70 18.72 10.77
C CYS A 157 -20.76 17.89 9.50
N TRP A 158 -19.65 17.35 9.02
CA TRP A 158 -19.66 16.51 7.82
C TRP A 158 -20.45 15.21 8.01
N LEU A 159 -20.71 14.80 9.26
CA LEU A 159 -21.58 13.67 9.62
C LEU A 159 -23.04 14.07 9.83
N ARG A 160 -23.37 15.37 9.83
CA ARG A 160 -24.72 15.85 10.11
C ARG A 160 -25.56 15.88 8.82
N PRO A 161 -26.65 15.09 8.71
CA PRO A 161 -27.43 14.99 7.47
C PRO A 161 -28.09 16.30 7.01
N LEU A 162 -28.29 17.25 7.94
CA LEU A 162 -29.05 18.48 7.70
C LEU A 162 -28.17 19.71 7.40
N LEU A 163 -26.84 19.58 7.46
CA LEU A 163 -25.91 20.65 7.09
C LEU A 163 -25.37 20.40 5.69
N ASN A 164 -25.50 21.38 4.79
CA ASN A 164 -24.80 21.32 3.52
C ASN A 164 -23.27 21.44 3.78
N PHE A 165 -22.49 20.77 2.94
CA PHE A 165 -21.03 20.69 3.11
C PHE A 165 -20.39 22.09 3.17
N SER A 166 -20.87 23.04 2.36
CA SER A 166 -20.38 24.42 2.33
C SER A 166 -20.54 25.15 3.66
N ALA A 167 -21.68 25.00 4.34
CA ALA A 167 -21.91 25.57 5.66
C ALA A 167 -20.99 24.95 6.72
N CYS A 168 -20.67 23.66 6.61
CA CYS A 168 -19.67 23.03 7.46
C CYS A 168 -18.29 23.65 7.26
N VAL A 169 -17.85 23.83 6.02
CA VAL A 169 -16.55 24.46 5.69
C VAL A 169 -16.50 25.90 6.18
N GLU A 170 -17.55 26.69 5.98
CA GLU A 170 -17.61 28.06 6.48
C GLU A 170 -17.54 28.11 8.02
N ARG A 171 -18.25 27.19 8.70
CA ARG A 171 -18.18 27.10 10.17
C ARG A 171 -16.77 26.78 10.64
N MET A 172 -16.10 25.83 9.98
CA MET A 172 -14.71 25.50 10.28
C MET A 172 -13.77 26.70 10.05
N TYR A 173 -13.95 27.43 8.96
CA TYR A 173 -13.20 28.65 8.67
C TYR A 173 -13.34 29.70 9.80
N ARG A 174 -14.55 29.86 10.35
CA ARG A 174 -14.83 30.81 11.44
C ARG A 174 -14.27 30.33 12.78
N ALA A 175 -14.30 29.02 13.04
CA ALA A 175 -13.92 28.44 14.32
C ALA A 175 -12.41 28.20 14.47
N LEU A 176 -11.71 27.93 13.37
CA LEU A 176 -10.33 27.47 13.41
C LEU A 176 -9.36 28.61 13.05
N PRO A 177 -8.39 28.92 13.93
CA PRO A 177 -7.31 29.83 13.58
C PRO A 177 -6.35 29.19 12.57
N LEU A 178 -5.53 30.02 11.93
CA LEU A 178 -4.35 29.52 11.23
C LEU A 178 -3.32 29.04 12.25
N GLY A 179 -2.60 27.97 11.90
CA GLY A 179 -1.47 27.48 12.69
C GLY A 179 -0.11 27.97 12.20
N ALA A 180 -0.06 28.54 10.99
CA ALA A 180 1.12 29.16 10.40
C ALA A 180 0.69 30.24 9.40
N GLU A 181 1.64 31.10 9.00
CA GLU A 181 1.44 32.02 7.89
C GLU A 181 1.23 31.26 6.56
N PRO A 182 0.41 31.76 5.62
CA PRO A 182 0.30 31.18 4.29
C PRO A 182 1.61 31.34 3.49
N GLY A 183 2.04 30.26 2.82
CA GLY A 183 3.27 30.22 2.01
C GLY A 183 4.29 29.22 2.53
#